data_AF-A0A7S2HL21-F1
#
_entry.id   AF-A0A7S2HL21-F1
#
_cell.length_a   1.000
_cell.length_b   1.000
_cell.length_c   1.000
_cell.angle_alpha   90.00
_cell.angle_beta   90.00
_cell.angle_gamma   90.00
#
_symmetry.space_group_name_H-M   'P 1'
#
loop_
_entity.id
_entity.type
_entity.pdbx_description
1 polymer ?
#
loop_
_entity_poly.entity_id
_entity_poly.type
_entity_poly.pdbx_seq_one_letter_code
_entity_poly.pdbx_strand_id
1 'polypeptide(L)'
;MFSSTNGGDGRIILGVLPLSRYLNGHTFFVQHVHTLPSALPPLSVHMTYQFAEGSKFAYGKRQRLRQAGLWLAEEESYYNGRYLMLAEAASTLPIKQMDARVDSRDAVAYHKEEARHRVALLQPLLGIAKALGR
;
A
#
# COMPACT_ATOMS: atom_id res chain seq x y z
N MET A 1 1.31 -20.73 22.69
CA MET A 1 2.68 -20.92 22.18
C MET A 1 2.89 -22.41 22.05
N PHE A 2 3.22 -22.89 20.84
CA PHE A 2 3.39 -24.32 20.55
C PHE A 2 4.88 -24.63 20.50
N SER A 3 5.26 -25.85 20.88
CA SER A 3 6.65 -26.28 20.92
C SER A 3 6.78 -27.63 20.23
N SER A 4 7.73 -27.77 19.31
CA SER A 4 8.04 -29.03 18.62
C SER A 4 9.54 -29.26 18.58
N THR A 5 9.97 -30.52 18.44
CA THR A 5 11.37 -30.88 18.21
C THR A 5 11.63 -31.04 16.71
N ASN A 6 12.85 -30.71 16.25
CA ASN A 6 13.17 -30.65 14.82
C ASN A 6 13.72 -31.96 14.26
N GLY A 7 13.49 -33.08 14.95
CA GLY A 7 14.17 -34.35 14.66
C GLY A 7 15.63 -34.45 15.15
N GLY A 8 16.11 -33.45 15.91
CA GLY A 8 17.38 -33.46 16.67
C GLY A 8 17.22 -32.71 18.01
N ASP A 9 18.31 -32.32 18.68
CA ASP A 9 18.28 -31.68 20.02
C ASP A 9 17.68 -30.26 20.05
N GLY A 10 17.26 -29.73 18.90
CA GLY A 10 16.68 -28.40 18.77
C GLY A 10 15.18 -28.36 19.10
N ARG A 11 14.77 -27.37 19.90
CA ARG A 11 13.37 -27.04 20.21
C ARG A 11 12.92 -25.84 19.37
N ILE A 12 11.92 -26.02 18.49
CA ILE A 12 11.23 -24.90 17.84
C ILE A 12 10.10 -24.41 18.73
N ILE A 13 10.05 -23.10 18.91
CA ILE A 13 8.94 -22.38 19.54
C ILE A 13 8.14 -21.67 18.45
N LEU A 14 6.84 -21.99 18.37
CA LEU A 14 5.89 -21.35 17.46
C LEU A 14 4.93 -20.46 18.24
N GLY A 15 4.77 -19.23 17.78
CA GLY A 15 3.81 -18.26 18.30
C GLY A 15 2.93 -17.73 17.17
N VAL A 16 1.71 -17.33 17.51
CA VAL A 16 0.83 -16.59 16.60
C VAL A 16 0.94 -15.11 16.96
N LEU A 17 1.17 -14.28 15.96
CA LEU A 17 1.20 -12.83 16.13
C LEU A 17 -0.23 -12.29 16.05
N PRO A 18 -0.65 -11.41 16.98
CA PRO A 18 -2.00 -10.86 16.98
C PRO A 18 -2.21 -9.94 15.77
N LEU A 19 -3.23 -10.21 14.97
CA LEU A 19 -3.57 -9.43 13.78
C LEU A 19 -3.88 -7.95 14.10
N SER A 20 -4.26 -7.61 15.34
CA SER A 20 -4.48 -6.22 15.77
C SER A 20 -3.21 -5.38 15.82
N ARG A 21 -2.02 -6.00 15.83
CA ARG A 21 -0.72 -5.32 15.92
C ARG A 21 0.23 -5.69 14.77
N TYR A 22 0.06 -6.86 14.17
CA TYR A 22 0.88 -7.37 13.06
C TYR A 22 0.01 -7.56 11.81
N LEU A 23 -0.19 -6.46 11.09
CA LEU A 23 -1.06 -6.43 9.92
C LEU A 23 -0.34 -6.94 8.67
N ASN A 24 -1.12 -7.39 7.69
CA ASN A 24 -0.64 -7.72 6.35
C ASN A 24 -1.16 -6.70 5.33
N GLY A 25 -0.76 -6.85 4.07
CA GLY A 25 -1.16 -5.91 3.03
C GLY A 25 -2.66 -5.81 2.80
N HIS A 26 -3.38 -6.93 2.93
CA HIS A 26 -4.82 -6.95 2.79
C HIS A 26 -5.51 -6.26 3.97
N THR A 27 -5.14 -6.61 5.21
CA THR A 27 -5.77 -6.03 6.41
C THR A 27 -5.43 -4.55 6.59
N PHE A 28 -4.23 -4.12 6.20
CA PHE A 28 -3.83 -2.71 6.28
C PHE A 28 -4.40 -1.86 5.14
N PHE A 29 -4.21 -2.25 3.87
CA PHE A 29 -4.52 -1.39 2.72
C PHE A 29 -5.90 -1.61 2.10
N VAL A 30 -6.52 -2.78 2.30
CA VAL A 30 -7.84 -3.07 1.73
C VAL A 30 -8.92 -2.91 2.78
N GLN A 31 -8.71 -3.48 3.96
CA GLN A 31 -9.70 -3.45 5.04
C GLN A 31 -9.54 -2.25 5.98
N HIS A 32 -8.42 -1.52 5.90
CA HIS A 32 -8.15 -0.36 6.76
C HIS A 32 -8.33 -0.66 8.26
N VAL A 33 -7.92 -1.85 8.72
CA VAL A 33 -8.13 -2.27 10.13
C VAL A 33 -7.55 -1.27 11.14
N HIS A 34 -6.48 -0.58 10.78
CA HIS A 34 -5.83 0.45 11.58
C HIS A 34 -6.69 1.72 11.79
N THR A 35 -7.78 1.91 11.04
CA THR A 35 -8.68 3.06 11.16
C THR A 35 -9.97 2.72 11.90
N LEU A 36 -10.15 1.47 12.36
CA LEU A 36 -11.34 1.07 13.09
C LEU A 36 -11.40 1.75 14.48
N PRO A 37 -12.61 1.92 15.05
CA PRO A 37 -12.74 2.38 16.43
C PRO A 37 -11.95 1.48 17.39
N SER A 38 -11.15 2.09 18.26
CA SER A 38 -10.26 1.39 19.22
C SER A 38 -9.10 0.59 18.60
N ALA A 39 -8.80 0.77 17.30
CA ALA A 39 -7.62 0.18 16.70
C ALA A 39 -6.34 0.71 17.36
N LEU A 40 -5.45 -0.20 17.75
CA LEU A 40 -4.12 0.17 18.20
C LEU A 40 -3.21 0.42 16.99
N PRO A 41 -2.22 1.32 17.10
CA PRO A 41 -1.22 1.47 16.06
C PRO A 41 -0.53 0.13 15.77
N PRO A 42 -0.38 -0.25 14.48
CA PRO A 42 0.31 -1.47 14.14
C PRO A 42 1.80 -1.38 14.51
N LEU A 43 2.34 -2.48 15.03
CA LEU A 43 3.78 -2.64 15.26
C LEU A 43 4.52 -3.02 13.97
N SER A 44 3.84 -3.74 13.08
CA SER A 44 4.40 -4.16 11.81
C SER A 44 3.32 -4.34 10.76
N VAL A 45 3.66 -4.00 9.53
CA VAL A 45 2.85 -4.23 8.34
C VAL A 45 3.70 -5.04 7.37
N HIS A 46 3.40 -6.32 7.21
CA HIS A 46 4.18 -7.20 6.34
C HIS A 46 3.51 -7.35 4.98
N MET A 47 4.31 -7.21 3.92
CA MET A 47 3.86 -7.46 2.55
C MET A 47 4.30 -8.86 2.12
N THR A 48 3.39 -9.60 1.48
CA THR A 48 3.74 -10.87 0.83
C THR A 48 4.63 -10.63 -0.39
N TYR A 49 5.20 -11.69 -0.96
CA TYR A 49 5.92 -11.65 -2.23
C TYR A 49 5.01 -11.19 -3.39
N GLN A 50 5.55 -10.41 -4.35
CA GLN A 50 4.84 -9.99 -5.57
C GLN A 50 5.34 -10.82 -6.75
N PHE A 51 4.43 -11.54 -7.39
CA PHE A 51 4.72 -12.23 -8.64
C PHE A 51 4.90 -11.21 -9.78
N ALA A 52 5.82 -11.48 -10.71
CA ALA A 52 6.18 -10.65 -11.87
C ALA A 52 7.01 -9.37 -11.61
N GLU A 53 7.36 -9.05 -10.36
CA GLU A 53 8.46 -8.14 -10.07
C GLU A 53 9.74 -8.97 -9.88
N GLY A 54 10.85 -8.57 -10.52
CA GLY A 54 12.11 -9.31 -10.45
C GLY A 54 12.59 -9.50 -9.00
N SER A 55 13.38 -10.54 -8.74
CA SER A 55 13.87 -10.90 -7.39
C SER A 55 14.66 -9.79 -6.69
N LYS A 56 15.17 -8.81 -7.46
CA LYS A 56 15.96 -7.69 -6.95
C LYS A 56 15.10 -6.64 -6.24
N PHE A 57 13.82 -6.49 -6.61
CA PHE A 57 13.10 -5.29 -6.18
C PHE A 57 11.56 -5.37 -6.30
N ALA A 58 10.85 -5.24 -5.18
CA ALA A 58 9.38 -5.18 -5.13
C ALA A 58 8.86 -3.72 -5.23
N TYR A 59 8.92 -3.14 -6.44
CA TYR A 59 8.66 -1.71 -6.68
C TYR A 59 7.28 -1.26 -6.20
N GLY A 60 6.21 -1.93 -6.60
CA GLY A 60 4.85 -1.52 -6.28
C GLY A 60 4.56 -1.56 -4.78
N LYS A 61 5.03 -2.60 -4.09
CA LYS A 61 4.82 -2.76 -2.64
C LYS A 61 5.61 -1.74 -1.83
N ARG A 62 6.87 -1.47 -2.20
CA ARG A 62 7.67 -0.41 -1.57
C ARG A 62 7.02 0.96 -1.76
N GLN A 63 6.58 1.29 -2.98
CA GLN A 63 5.93 2.57 -3.22
C GLN A 63 4.64 2.73 -2.41
N ARG A 64 3.85 1.66 -2.29
CA ARG A 64 2.66 1.66 -1.43
C ARG A 64 2.99 1.86 0.04
N LEU A 65 4.06 1.24 0.56
CA LEU A 65 4.51 1.46 1.94
C LEU A 65 5.05 2.89 2.16
N ARG A 66 5.78 3.46 1.19
CA ARG A 66 6.22 4.86 1.23
C ARG A 66 5.05 5.83 1.27
N GLN A 67 4.04 5.62 0.42
CA GLN A 67 2.81 6.43 0.40
C GLN A 67 2.07 6.42 1.74
N ALA A 68 2.12 5.30 2.47
CA ALA A 68 1.53 5.19 3.80
C ALA A 68 2.46 5.64 4.94
N GLY A 69 3.67 6.16 4.64
CA GLY A 69 4.65 6.54 5.65
C GLY A 69 5.24 5.38 6.45
N LEU A 70 5.09 4.14 5.95
CA LEU A 70 5.54 2.91 6.62
C LEU A 70 6.92 2.44 6.17
N TRP A 71 7.49 3.07 5.15
CA TRP A 71 8.79 2.69 4.59
C TRP A 71 9.88 3.66 5.03
N LEU A 72 10.59 3.28 6.10
CA LEU A 72 11.63 4.12 6.73
C LEU A 72 13.05 3.79 6.27
N ALA A 73 13.20 2.87 5.32
CA ALA A 73 14.52 2.40 4.85
C ALA A 73 15.09 3.23 3.69
N GLU A 74 14.46 4.35 3.32
CA GLU A 74 15.07 5.28 2.36
C GLU A 74 16.18 6.07 3.02
N GLU A 75 17.24 6.33 2.25
CA GLU A 75 18.19 7.36 2.58
C GLU A 75 17.59 8.75 2.32
N GLU A 76 18.12 9.77 2.99
CA GLU A 76 17.73 11.18 2.81
C GLU A 76 17.84 11.63 1.34
N SER A 77 18.79 11.06 0.60
CA SER A 77 18.99 11.29 -0.85
C SER A 77 17.74 10.97 -1.68
N TYR A 78 16.93 9.99 -1.27
CA TYR A 78 15.68 9.64 -1.94
C TYR A 78 14.63 10.74 -1.86
N TYR A 79 14.68 11.60 -0.83
CA TYR A 79 13.75 12.70 -0.57
C TYR A 79 14.28 14.06 -1.04
N ASN A 80 15.55 14.15 -1.43
CA ASN A 80 16.21 15.38 -1.90
C ASN A 80 16.22 15.53 -3.43
N GLY A 81 15.15 15.09 -4.09
CA GLY A 81 14.94 15.24 -5.53
C GLY A 81 14.06 16.43 -5.91
N ARG A 82 13.86 16.60 -7.23
CA ARG A 82 12.87 17.52 -7.78
C ARG A 82 11.56 16.78 -8.00
N TYR A 83 10.60 16.97 -7.09
CA TYR A 83 9.28 16.36 -7.24
C TYR A 83 8.29 17.31 -7.87
N LEU A 84 7.33 16.72 -8.56
CA LEU A 84 6.09 17.37 -8.96
C LEU A 84 4.96 16.60 -8.27
N MET A 85 4.10 17.31 -7.55
CA MET A 85 2.97 16.73 -6.83
C MET A 85 1.68 17.27 -7.42
N LEU A 86 0.70 16.39 -7.60
CA LEU A 86 -0.68 16.77 -7.86
C LEU A 86 -1.38 16.98 -6.52
N ALA A 87 -2.10 18.10 -6.38
CA ALA A 87 -2.88 18.37 -5.19
C ALA A 87 -3.91 17.24 -4.94
N GLU A 88 -4.07 16.83 -3.69
CA GLU A 88 -4.94 15.71 -3.30
C GLU A 88 -6.37 15.89 -3.84
N ALA A 89 -6.92 17.10 -3.70
CA ALA A 89 -8.25 17.47 -4.18
C ALA A 89 -8.47 17.25 -5.69
N ALA A 90 -7.41 17.22 -6.49
CA ALA A 90 -7.48 16.95 -7.92
C ALA A 90 -7.11 15.50 -8.29
N SER A 91 -6.48 14.77 -7.37
CA SER A 91 -5.86 13.47 -7.64
C SER A 91 -6.82 12.29 -7.69
N THR A 92 -7.99 12.43 -7.07
CA THR A 92 -9.02 11.39 -6.97
C THR A 92 -10.37 11.96 -7.38
N LEU A 93 -11.27 11.06 -7.79
CA LEU A 93 -12.67 11.43 -7.96
C LEU A 93 -13.33 11.57 -6.57
N PRO A 94 -14.41 12.37 -6.44
CA PRO A 94 -15.18 12.42 -5.22
C PRO A 94 -15.62 11.02 -4.79
N ILE A 95 -15.54 10.72 -3.49
CA ILE A 95 -15.92 9.41 -2.96
C ILE A 95 -17.39 9.14 -3.30
N LYS A 96 -17.61 8.15 -4.17
CA LYS A 96 -18.95 7.63 -4.48
C LYS A 96 -19.32 6.57 -3.45
N GLN A 97 -20.24 6.92 -2.54
CA GLN A 97 -20.81 5.95 -1.62
C GLN A 97 -21.57 4.85 -2.40
N MET A 98 -21.27 3.60 -2.10
CA MET A 98 -21.90 2.43 -2.72
C MET A 98 -22.55 1.57 -1.64
N ASP A 99 -23.70 1.00 -1.95
CA ASP A 99 -24.41 0.09 -1.04
C ASP A 99 -23.65 -1.25 -0.88
N ALA A 100 -23.87 -1.94 0.25
CA ALA A 100 -23.30 -3.26 0.52
C ALA A 100 -23.68 -4.32 -0.54
N ARG A 101 -24.76 -4.11 -1.30
CA ARG A 101 -25.26 -4.96 -2.38
C ARG A 101 -24.97 -4.40 -3.77
N VAL A 102 -24.02 -3.46 -3.90
CA VAL A 102 -23.62 -2.93 -5.21
C VAL A 102 -23.21 -4.06 -6.16
N ASP A 103 -23.65 -3.98 -7.42
CA ASP A 103 -23.21 -4.92 -8.43
C ASP A 103 -21.71 -4.73 -8.69
N SER A 104 -20.96 -5.83 -8.72
CA SER A 104 -19.51 -5.80 -8.96
C SER A 104 -19.15 -5.06 -10.26
N ARG A 105 -20.02 -5.08 -11.28
CA ARG A 105 -19.80 -4.37 -12.55
C ARG A 105 -19.79 -2.85 -12.34
N ASP A 106 -20.64 -2.32 -11.47
CA ASP A 106 -20.71 -0.89 -11.17
C ASP A 106 -19.49 -0.45 -10.35
N ALA A 107 -19.07 -1.26 -9.38
CA ALA A 107 -17.84 -1.02 -8.62
C ALA A 107 -16.59 -1.04 -9.54
N VAL A 108 -16.53 -1.99 -10.47
CA VAL A 108 -15.45 -2.08 -11.47
C VAL A 108 -15.50 -0.89 -12.43
N ALA A 109 -16.68 -0.44 -12.85
CA ALA A 109 -16.82 0.73 -13.73
C ALA A 109 -16.26 1.99 -13.04
N TYR A 110 -16.64 2.24 -11.79
CA TYR A 110 -16.11 3.36 -11.01
C TYR A 110 -14.59 3.28 -10.83
N HIS A 111 -14.05 2.08 -10.54
CA HIS A 111 -12.61 1.89 -10.45
C HIS A 111 -11.89 2.24 -11.78
N LYS A 112 -12.48 1.88 -12.92
CA LYS A 112 -11.95 2.22 -14.24
C LYS A 112 -12.05 3.71 -14.54
N GLU A 113 -13.11 4.38 -14.12
CA GLU A 113 -13.25 5.83 -14.24
C GLU A 113 -12.16 6.56 -13.45
N GLU A 114 -11.93 6.15 -12.21
CA GLU A 114 -10.86 6.71 -11.38
C GLU A 114 -9.47 6.44 -11.97
N ALA A 115 -9.23 5.25 -12.52
CA ALA A 115 -7.99 4.95 -13.23
C ALA A 115 -7.78 5.87 -14.45
N ARG A 116 -8.83 6.13 -15.25
CA ARG A 116 -8.77 7.04 -16.41
C ARG A 116 -8.50 8.47 -15.97
N HIS A 117 -9.18 8.95 -14.93
CA HIS A 117 -8.94 10.28 -14.34
C HIS A 117 -7.47 10.47 -13.99
N ARG A 118 -6.87 9.51 -13.27
CA ARG A 118 -5.46 9.57 -12.89
C ARG A 118 -4.53 9.55 -14.11
N VAL A 119 -4.78 8.69 -15.10
CA VAL A 119 -3.99 8.65 -16.33
C VAL A 119 -4.06 9.97 -17.11
N ALA A 120 -5.25 10.58 -17.19
CA ALA A 120 -5.45 11.85 -17.86
C ALA A 120 -4.67 13.01 -17.19
N LEU A 121 -4.48 12.96 -15.87
CA LEU A 121 -3.70 13.95 -15.13
C LEU A 121 -2.18 13.69 -15.19
N LEU A 122 -1.76 12.44 -15.30
CA LEU A 122 -0.34 12.09 -15.38
C LEU A 122 0.33 12.67 -16.63
N GLN A 123 -0.34 12.67 -17.78
CA GLN A 123 0.22 13.22 -19.03
C GLN A 123 0.62 14.71 -18.93
N PRO A 124 -0.27 15.65 -18.54
CA PRO A 124 0.10 17.05 -18.38
C PRO A 124 1.11 17.26 -17.25
N LEU A 125 1.02 16.50 -16.14
CA LEU A 125 2.02 16.55 -15.07
C LEU A 125 3.42 16.20 -15.59
N LEU A 126 3.55 15.14 -16.40
CA LEU A 126 4.83 14.79 -17.03
C LEU A 126 5.33 15.89 -17.97
N GLY A 127 4.42 16.54 -18.71
CA GLY A 127 4.76 17.71 -19.54
C GLY A 127 5.29 18.89 -18.71
N ILE A 128 4.63 19.20 -17.59
CA ILE A 128 5.07 20.25 -16.66
C ILE A 128 6.41 19.89 -16.03
N ALA A 129 6.59 18.65 -15.57
CA ALA A 129 7.85 18.18 -15.00
C ALA A 129 9.00 18.39 -15.99
N LYS A 130 8.81 17.94 -17.24
CA LYS A 130 9.79 18.16 -18.32
C LYS A 130 10.08 19.64 -18.56
N ALA A 131 9.05 20.50 -18.62
CA ALA A 131 9.22 21.93 -18.84
C ALA A 131 9.96 22.64 -17.69
N LEU A 132 9.78 22.16 -16.46
CA LEU A 132 10.44 22.68 -15.26
C LEU A 132 11.80 22.03 -14.97
N GLY A 133 12.26 21.10 -15.81
CA GLY A 133 13.49 20.35 -15.58
C GLY A 133 13.45 19.55 -14.27
N ARG A 134 12.31 18.93 -13.97
CA ARG A 134 12.09 18.02 -12.85
C ARG A 134 12.03 16.58 -13.32
#